data_AF-A0A953IR11-F1
#
_entry.id   AF-A0A953IR11-F1
#
_cell.length_a   1.000
_cell.length_b   1.000
_cell.length_c   1.000
_cell.angle_alpha   90.00
_cell.angle_beta   90.00
_cell.angle_gamma   90.00
#
_symmetry.space_group_name_H-M   'P 1'
#
loop_
_entity.id
_entity.type
_entity.pdbx_description
1 polymer ?
#
loop_
_entity_poly.entity_id
_entity_poly.type
_entity_poly.pdbx_seq_one_letter_code
_entity_poly.pdbx_strand_id
1 'polypeptide(L)' 'MIAALLHTLPPEHPARNTPLAGCYYRWQHAKKWQAVKPAFGIAGNTFNELGPAWTDNDVFCWSPEQ' A
#
# COMPACT_ATOMS: atom_id res chain seq x y z
N MET A 1 -4.79 -13.58 10.64
CA MET A 1 -5.19 -13.74 9.22
C MET A 1 -4.19 -12.94 8.41
N ILE A 2 -3.36 -13.58 7.58
CA ILE A 2 -2.19 -12.95 6.96
C ILE A 2 -2.56 -11.62 6.29
N ALA A 3 -1.98 -10.52 6.78
CA ALA A 3 -2.07 -9.20 6.16
C ALA A 3 -1.67 -9.30 4.67
N ALA A 4 -2.61 -9.03 3.76
CA ALA A 4 -2.34 -9.09 2.32
C ALA A 4 -1.45 -7.92 1.91
N LEU A 5 -0.15 -8.18 1.72
CA LEU A 5 0.81 -7.21 1.21
C LEU A 5 0.55 -6.97 -0.28
N LEU A 6 0.36 -5.72 -0.69
CA LEU A 6 0.02 -5.42 -2.09
C LEU A 6 1.11 -5.86 -3.08
N HIS A 7 2.36 -5.87 -2.64
CA HIS A 7 3.52 -6.26 -3.43
C HIS A 7 3.52 -7.74 -3.81
N THR A 8 2.90 -8.60 -2.99
CA THR A 8 2.86 -10.05 -3.23
C THR A 8 1.64 -10.49 -4.03
N LEU A 9 0.71 -9.56 -4.31
CA LEU A 9 -0.50 -9.85 -5.05
C LEU A 9 -0.26 -9.70 -6.56
N PRO A 10 -0.93 -10.49 -7.40
CA PRO A 10 -0.81 -10.35 -8.85
C PRO A 10 -1.42 -9.01 -9.32
N PRO A 11 -0.95 -8.39 -10.42
CA PRO A 11 -1.41 -7.09 -10.88
C PRO A 11 -2.93 -6.97 -11.07
N GLU A 12 -3.59 -8.05 -11.49
CA GLU A 12 -5.05 -8.13 -11.64
C GLU A 12 -5.83 -8.16 -10.32
N HIS A 13 -5.15 -8.31 -9.18
CA HIS A 13 -5.82 -8.45 -7.89
C HIS A 13 -6.61 -7.17 -7.54
N PRO A 14 -7.88 -7.27 -7.11
CA PRO A 14 -8.71 -6.11 -6.80
C PRO A 14 -8.03 -5.15 -5.82
N ALA A 15 -7.40 -5.68 -4.77
CA ALA A 15 -6.69 -4.87 -3.76
C ALA A 15 -5.54 -3.99 -4.31
N ARG A 16 -4.95 -4.33 -5.48
CA ARG A 16 -3.94 -3.49 -6.15
C ARG A 16 -4.54 -2.42 -7.06
N ASN A 17 -5.82 -2.57 -7.41
CA ASN A 17 -6.60 -1.68 -8.27
C ASN A 17 -7.64 -0.87 -7.48
N THR A 18 -7.60 -0.93 -6.15
CA THR A 18 -8.40 -0.09 -5.25
C THR A 18 -7.62 1.18 -4.90
N PRO A 19 -8.25 2.37 -4.91
CA PRO A 19 -7.61 3.62 -4.49
C PRO A 19 -7.03 3.50 -3.08
N LEU A 20 -5.79 3.93 -2.86
CA LEU A 20 -5.04 3.67 -1.63
C LEU A 20 -5.53 4.46 -0.40
N ALA A 21 -6.54 5.31 -0.52
CA ALA A 21 -7.15 5.98 0.62
C ALA A 21 -7.61 4.96 1.69
N GLY A 22 -7.07 5.06 2.90
CA GLY A 22 -7.35 4.10 3.98
C GLY A 22 -6.46 2.85 3.99
N CYS A 23 -5.57 2.70 3.01
CA CYS A 23 -4.49 1.71 3.06
C CYS A 23 -3.44 2.12 4.10
N TYR A 24 -2.59 1.19 4.50
CA TYR A 24 -1.43 1.44 5.32
C TYR A 24 -0.15 1.21 4.52
N TYR A 25 0.87 2.00 4.82
CA TYR A 25 2.20 1.84 4.25
C TYR A 25 3.27 1.93 5.34
N ARG A 26 4.43 1.33 5.10
CA ARG A 26 5.66 1.55 5.87
C ARG A 26 6.85 1.44 4.95
N TRP A 27 7.94 2.13 5.27
CA TRP A 27 9.22 1.84 4.63
C TRP A 27 9.64 0.40 4.93
N GLN A 28 10.31 -0.27 4.00
CA GLN A 28 10.68 -1.70 4.14
C GLN A 28 11.37 -2.03 5.46
N HIS A 29 12.25 -1.16 5.94
CA HIS A 29 13.00 -1.32 7.19
C HIS A 29 12.31 -0.68 8.41
N ALA A 30 11.24 0.09 8.21
CA ALA A 30 10.51 0.71 9.31
C ALA A 30 9.57 -0.30 9.96
N LYS A 31 9.46 -0.26 11.29
CA LYS A 31 8.49 -1.09 12.04
C LYS A 31 7.10 -0.46 12.12
N LYS A 32 7.00 0.84 11.88
CA LYS A 32 5.77 1.60 12.09
C LYS A 32 4.98 1.71 10.80
N TRP A 33 3.76 1.20 10.82
CA TRP A 33 2.76 1.45 9.78
C TRP A 33 2.18 2.85 9.90
N GLN A 34 1.95 3.48 8.76
CA GLN A 34 1.27 4.76 8.63
C GLN A 34 0.05 4.59 7.73
N ALA A 35 -1.05 5.26 8.07
CA ALA A 35 -2.21 5.30 7.20
C ALA A 35 -1.97 6.27 6.03
N VAL A 36 -2.36 5.87 4.83
CA VAL A 36 -2.45 6.74 3.66
C VAL A 36 -3.65 7.66 3.85
N LYS A 37 -3.38 8.91 4.24
CA LYS A 37 -4.43 9.92 4.45
C LYS A 37 -4.93 10.46 3.10
N PRO A 38 -6.19 10.92 3.01
CA PRO A 38 -6.72 11.53 1.78
C PRO A 38 -5.94 12.74 1.26
N ALA A 39 -5.19 13.42 2.12
CA ALA A 39 -4.36 14.57 1.75
C ALA A 39 -3.09 14.19 0.96
N PHE A 40 -2.69 12.91 0.95
CA PHE A 40 -1.54 12.47 0.17
C PHE A 40 -1.94 12.32 -1.31
N GLY A 41 -1.09 12.79 -2.22
CA GLY A 41 -1.34 12.67 -3.66
C GLY A 41 -1.52 11.23 -4.15
N ILE A 42 -0.97 10.25 -3.42
CA ILE A 42 -1.13 8.82 -3.73
C ILE A 42 -2.48 8.23 -3.30
N ALA A 43 -3.27 8.92 -2.48
CA ALA A 43 -4.50 8.37 -1.91
C ALA A 43 -5.58 8.12 -2.98
N GLY A 44 -5.59 8.92 -4.05
CA GLY A 44 -6.47 8.72 -5.20
C GLY A 44 -5.96 7.68 -6.21
N ASN A 45 -4.68 7.30 -6.10
CA ASN A 45 -4.07 6.32 -7.01
C ASN A 45 -4.24 4.92 -6.45
N THR A 46 -4.20 3.94 -7.36
CA THR A 46 -4.10 2.52 -7.02
C THR A 46 -2.63 2.11 -6.87
N PHE A 47 -2.38 0.95 -6.27
CA PHE A 47 -1.02 0.43 -6.15
C PHE A 47 -0.36 0.19 -7.51
N ASN A 48 -1.13 -0.20 -8.52
CA ASN A 48 -0.63 -0.40 -9.89
C ASN A 48 -0.28 0.91 -10.62
N GLU A 49 -0.80 2.04 -10.15
CA GLU A 49 -0.48 3.37 -10.70
C GLU A 49 0.71 4.02 -9.97
N LEU A 50 1.23 3.39 -8.92
CA LEU A 50 2.41 3.89 -8.23
C LEU A 50 3.68 3.65 -9.04
N GLY A 51 4.57 4.63 -9.00
CA GLY A 51 5.91 4.50 -9.56
C GLY A 51 6.89 3.77 -8.62
N PRO A 52 8.10 3.44 -9.13
CA PRO A 52 9.13 2.71 -8.40
C PRO A 52 9.57 3.39 -7.09
N ALA A 53 9.46 4.72 -7.01
CA ALA A 53 9.73 5.47 -5.79
C ALA A 53 8.98 4.91 -4.57
N TRP A 54 7.73 4.47 -4.77
CA TRP A 54 6.89 3.87 -3.73
C TRP A 54 6.98 2.34 -3.72
N THR A 55 6.95 1.68 -4.88
CA THR A 55 6.90 0.21 -4.93
C THR A 55 8.23 -0.45 -4.52
N ASP A 56 9.35 0.26 -4.59
CA ASP A 56 10.67 -0.30 -4.29
C ASP A 56 11.12 -0.03 -2.85
N ASN A 57 10.59 1.01 -2.20
CA ASN A 57 11.04 1.47 -0.88
C ASN A 57 10.01 1.24 0.23
N ASP A 58 8.73 1.22 -0.14
CA ASP A 58 7.62 1.07 0.79
C ASP A 58 6.99 -0.31 0.67
N VAL A 59 6.20 -0.65 1.68
CA VAL A 59 5.36 -1.84 1.74
C VAL A 59 3.96 -1.36 2.04
N PHE A 60 2.99 -1.77 1.24
CA PHE A 60 1.58 -1.43 1.42
C PHE A 60 0.74 -2.64 1.86
N CYS A 61 -0.23 -2.40 2.74
CA CYS A 61 -1.23 -3.39 3.13
C CYS A 61 -2.56 -2.75 3.56
N TRP A 62 -3.66 -3.47 3.39
CA TRP A 62 -4.99 -3.01 3.80
C TRP A 62 -5.30 -3.22 5.28
N SER A 63 -4.63 -4.17 5.91
CA SER A 63 -4.82 -4.50 7.33
C SER A 63 -3.47 -4.89 7.93
N PRO A 64 -2.70 -3.95 8.48
CA PRO A 64 -1.54 -4.28 9.28
C PRO A 64 -2.05 -4.91 10.57
N GLU A 65 -1.97 -6.24 10.71
CA GLU A 65 -2.18 -6.88 12.01
C GLU A 65 -1.23 -6.20 13.02
N GLN A 66 -1.79 -5.73 14.15
CA GLN A 66 -1.04 -5.04 15.21
C GLN A 66 -0.12 -6.00 15.97
#